data_AF-A0AB36F4G3-F1
#
_entry.id   AF-A0AB36F4G3-F1
#
_cell.length_a   1.000
_cell.length_b   1.000
_cell.length_c   1.000
_cell.angle_alpha   90.00
_cell.angle_beta   90.00
_cell.angle_gamma   90.00
#
_symmetry.space_group_name_H-M   'P 1'
#
loop_
_entity.id
_entity.type
_entity.pdbx_description
1 polymer ?
#
loop_
_entity_poly.entity_id
_entity_poly.type
_entity_poly.pdbx_seq_one_letter_code
_entity_poly.pdbx_strand_id
1 'polypeptide(L)'
;MRVSFGKTLITAAVLTLASQAQAEQTVHIYNWSDYIGETTLTDFQKETGIRPVYDVFDSNETLEGKLLAGRTGYDVVVPSNHFLGKQIKAGAFQKLDRSQLKNWDNLDAVLLKRLEANDAGNQYAVPYLWGTNGIGYNEEKVKAALGVDKIDSWSVLFEPENIKKLSSCGVAFLDSADEMLPAMLNYLGLDPNSKNPADYKKAEAKLMAVRPYITYFHSSKYIGDLANGDICVAAGFSGDIFQAAARAEEAGKGVKIAYAIPKEGANLWFDMIAIPADASNVKEAHAFIDYLLRPEVIAQVSDSVGYANPNTKAGEFMKQEVRTDESVYPPQAVLDKLYVSAELPPKVQRLMTRTWTKVKSGK
;
A
#
# COMPACT_ATOMS: atom_id res chain seq x y z
N MET A 1 42.23 51.05 72.98
CA MET A 1 41.09 50.15 73.27
C MET A 1 40.40 49.84 71.94
N ARG A 2 40.76 48.71 71.29
CA ARG A 2 40.20 48.29 69.99
C ARG A 2 39.35 47.05 70.22
N VAL A 3 38.06 47.14 69.91
CA VAL A 3 37.09 46.04 70.02
C VAL A 3 37.08 45.25 68.70
N SER A 4 37.17 43.93 68.83
CA SER A 4 37.07 42.94 67.76
C SER A 4 35.61 42.62 67.44
N PHE A 5 35.26 42.51 66.16
CA PHE A 5 34.03 41.85 65.70
C PHE A 5 34.41 40.79 64.67
N GLY A 6 34.28 39.52 65.06
CA GLY A 6 34.41 38.37 64.16
C GLY A 6 33.21 38.29 63.22
N LYS A 7 33.48 38.08 61.93
CA LYS A 7 32.46 37.76 60.92
C LYS A 7 32.49 36.26 60.63
N THR A 8 31.45 35.57 61.09
CA THR A 8 31.16 34.18 60.69
C THR A 8 30.53 34.20 59.29
N LEU A 9 31.21 33.60 58.31
CA LEU A 9 30.69 33.36 56.96
C LEU A 9 29.96 32.01 56.96
N ILE A 10 28.63 32.03 56.80
CA ILE A 10 27.81 30.85 56.51
C ILE A 10 27.79 30.68 54.99
N THR A 11 28.43 29.61 54.49
CA THR A 11 28.40 29.24 53.08
C THR A 11 27.16 28.38 52.82
N ALA A 12 26.16 28.93 52.13
CA ALA A 12 24.99 28.18 51.67
C ALA A 12 25.36 27.45 50.36
N ALA A 13 25.44 26.12 50.40
CA ALA A 13 25.58 25.29 49.22
C ALA A 13 24.22 25.14 48.53
N VAL A 14 24.04 25.81 47.39
CA VAL A 14 22.88 25.62 46.52
C VAL A 14 23.12 24.36 45.69
N LEU A 15 22.43 23.26 46.04
CA LEU A 15 22.29 22.10 45.16
C LEU A 15 21.38 22.50 43.99
N THR A 16 21.97 22.88 42.86
CA THR A 16 21.25 22.94 41.59
C THR A 16 20.95 21.51 41.14
N LEU A 17 19.73 21.05 41.40
CA LEU A 17 19.12 19.94 40.67
C LEU A 17 19.02 20.37 39.20
N ALA A 18 19.98 19.94 38.39
CA ALA A 18 19.87 20.01 36.94
C ALA A 18 18.73 19.07 36.54
N SER A 19 17.53 19.61 36.33
CA SER A 19 16.51 18.94 35.54
C SER A 19 17.09 18.79 34.14
N GLN A 20 17.58 17.59 33.80
CA GLN A 20 17.80 17.23 32.41
C GLN A 20 16.47 17.42 31.71
N ALA A 21 16.33 18.48 30.91
CA ALA A 21 15.26 18.58 29.95
C ALA A 21 15.46 17.43 28.96
N GLN A 22 14.81 16.29 29.18
CA GLN A 22 14.68 15.27 28.16
C GLN A 22 14.00 15.95 26.99
N ALA A 23 14.68 16.00 25.85
CA ALA A 23 14.07 16.40 24.59
C ALA A 23 12.80 15.56 24.42
N GLU A 24 11.70 16.21 24.04
CA GLU A 24 10.45 15.52 23.76
C GLU A 24 10.73 14.44 22.70
N GLN A 25 10.46 13.17 23.04
CA GLN A 25 10.66 12.08 22.10
C GLN A 25 9.58 12.14 21.04
N THR A 26 9.96 12.32 19.78
CA THR A 26 9.04 12.38 18.65
C THR A 26 9.37 11.31 17.62
N VAL A 27 8.36 10.91 16.85
CA VAL A 27 8.53 10.11 15.63
C VAL A 27 7.78 10.78 14.50
N HIS A 28 8.48 11.12 13.43
CA HIS A 28 7.91 11.75 12.25
C HIS A 28 7.56 10.67 11.22
N ILE A 29 6.27 10.55 10.91
CA ILE A 29 5.72 9.48 10.08
C ILE A 29 5.13 10.11 8.81
N TYR A 30 5.46 9.53 7.65
CA TYR A 30 4.84 9.87 6.37
C TYR A 30 4.23 8.64 5.73
N ASN A 31 2.90 8.56 5.73
CA ASN A 31 2.15 7.38 5.27
C ASN A 31 1.06 7.76 4.27
N TRP A 32 0.36 6.79 3.70
CA TRP A 32 -0.81 7.04 2.87
C TRP A 32 -1.94 7.72 3.65
N SER A 33 -2.75 8.53 2.96
CA SER A 33 -4.00 9.08 3.50
C SER A 33 -5.00 7.98 3.86
N ASP A 34 -5.75 8.15 4.94
CA ASP A 34 -6.79 7.22 5.40
C ASP A 34 -6.30 5.76 5.61
N TYR A 35 -5.04 5.62 6.06
CA TYR A 35 -4.32 4.35 6.09
C TYR A 35 -3.78 3.96 7.47
N ILE A 36 -4.46 4.37 8.54
CA ILE A 36 -4.14 4.02 9.92
C ILE A 36 -5.43 3.94 10.74
N GLY A 37 -5.40 3.17 11.85
CA GLY A 37 -6.55 3.05 12.74
C GLY A 37 -6.84 4.34 13.49
N GLU A 38 -8.11 4.57 13.83
CA GLU A 38 -8.60 5.83 14.41
C GLU A 38 -7.85 6.26 15.68
N THR A 39 -7.49 5.31 16.55
CA THR A 39 -6.81 5.57 17.83
C THR A 39 -5.34 5.15 17.85
N THR A 40 -4.81 4.58 16.75
CA THR A 40 -3.48 3.97 16.72
C THR A 40 -2.38 4.92 17.21
N LEU A 41 -2.41 6.18 16.75
CA LEU A 41 -1.40 7.19 17.13
C LEU A 41 -1.55 7.66 18.57
N THR A 42 -2.79 7.86 19.05
CA THR A 42 -3.05 8.29 20.41
C THR A 42 -2.71 7.22 21.43
N ASP A 43 -3.00 5.96 21.11
CA ASP A 43 -2.69 4.81 21.96
C ASP A 43 -1.18 4.55 22.01
N PHE A 44 -0.49 4.66 20.86
CA PHE A 44 0.98 4.62 20.80
C PHE A 44 1.62 5.68 21.70
N GLN A 45 1.18 6.93 21.60
CA GLN A 45 1.72 8.01 22.42
C GLN A 45 1.47 7.78 23.90
N LYS A 46 0.27 7.31 24.26
CA LYS A 46 -0.10 7.01 25.65
C LYS A 46 0.76 5.89 26.24
N GLU A 47 1.07 4.85 25.46
CA GLU A 47 1.84 3.70 25.93
C GLU A 47 3.33 4.02 26.04
N THR A 48 3.89 4.75 25.06
CA THR A 48 5.34 4.91 24.92
C THR A 48 5.86 6.25 25.43
N GLY A 49 4.99 7.27 25.53
CA GLY A 49 5.38 8.66 25.74
C GLY A 49 5.99 9.34 24.51
N ILE A 50 6.13 8.64 23.38
CA ILE A 50 6.67 9.18 22.13
C ILE A 50 5.54 9.88 21.38
N ARG A 51 5.72 11.16 21.04
CA ARG A 51 4.71 11.92 20.28
C ARG A 51 4.85 11.66 18.78
N PRO A 52 3.85 11.04 18.12
CA PRO A 52 3.84 10.91 16.68
C PRO A 52 3.52 12.25 16.01
N VAL A 53 4.26 12.59 14.95
CA VAL A 53 3.95 13.65 14.01
C VAL A 53 3.63 12.98 12.69
N TYR A 54 2.37 13.00 12.28
CA TYR A 54 1.87 12.18 11.18
C TYR A 54 1.44 13.06 10.00
N ASP A 55 2.17 12.93 8.90
CA ASP A 55 1.84 13.53 7.61
C ASP A 55 1.37 12.45 6.63
N VAL A 56 0.63 12.87 5.60
CA VAL A 56 0.09 11.96 4.58
C VAL A 56 0.50 12.31 3.16
N PHE A 57 0.59 11.28 2.30
CA PHE A 57 0.71 11.41 0.84
C PHE A 57 -0.32 10.55 0.10
N ASP A 58 -0.46 10.79 -1.19
CA ASP A 58 -1.46 10.16 -2.07
C ASP A 58 -0.85 9.41 -3.27
N SER A 59 0.48 9.42 -3.40
CA SER A 59 1.22 8.83 -4.52
C SER A 59 2.65 8.42 -4.13
N ASN A 60 3.09 7.28 -4.68
CA ASN A 60 4.46 6.80 -4.50
C ASN A 60 5.50 7.77 -5.09
N GLU A 61 5.16 8.48 -6.16
CA GLU A 61 6.02 9.49 -6.80
C GLU A 61 6.29 10.68 -5.87
N THR A 62 5.28 11.12 -5.11
CA THR A 62 5.44 12.19 -4.12
C THR A 62 6.42 11.77 -3.03
N LEU A 63 6.26 10.56 -2.49
CA LEU A 63 7.18 10.00 -1.51
C LEU A 63 8.60 9.82 -2.09
N GLU A 64 8.72 9.25 -3.29
CA GLU A 64 10.01 9.05 -3.96
C GLU A 64 10.75 10.37 -4.19
N GLY A 65 10.05 11.42 -4.63
CA GLY A 65 10.63 12.74 -4.81
C GLY A 65 11.25 13.29 -3.52
N LYS A 66 10.58 13.10 -2.37
CA LYS A 66 11.12 13.48 -1.06
C LYS A 66 12.33 12.64 -0.66
N LEU A 67 12.25 11.32 -0.82
CA LEU A 67 13.34 10.40 -0.47
C LEU A 67 14.61 10.71 -1.27
N LEU A 68 14.48 10.96 -2.58
CA LEU A 68 15.61 11.24 -3.46
C LEU A 68 16.21 12.64 -3.28
N ALA A 69 15.41 13.61 -2.83
CA ALA A 69 15.91 14.94 -2.47
C ALA A 69 16.79 14.89 -1.20
N GLY A 70 16.57 13.90 -0.34
CA GLY A 70 17.17 13.81 1.00
C GLY A 70 16.67 14.91 1.93
N ARG A 71 17.12 14.85 3.20
CA ARG A 71 16.60 15.69 4.29
C ARG A 71 15.08 15.58 4.38
N THR A 72 14.60 14.35 4.38
CA THR A 72 13.17 14.02 4.32
C THR A 72 12.39 14.64 5.47
N GLY A 73 13.02 14.72 6.66
CA GLY A 73 12.38 15.14 7.89
C GLY A 73 11.48 14.08 8.51
N TYR A 74 11.55 12.84 8.01
CA TYR A 74 10.74 11.72 8.48
C TYR A 74 11.62 10.59 9.04
N ASP A 75 11.11 9.96 10.09
CA ASP A 75 11.73 8.81 10.73
C ASP A 75 11.13 7.49 10.23
N VAL A 76 9.87 7.52 9.77
CA VAL A 76 9.14 6.38 9.22
C VAL A 76 8.43 6.79 7.93
N VAL A 77 8.59 5.99 6.87
CA VAL A 77 7.84 6.16 5.62
C VAL A 77 7.25 4.84 5.13
N VAL A 78 6.23 4.89 4.28
CA VAL A 78 5.49 3.68 3.86
C VAL A 78 5.37 3.54 2.32
N PRO A 79 6.48 3.32 1.58
CA PRO A 79 6.42 3.09 0.13
C PRO A 79 5.74 1.76 -0.23
N SER A 80 5.15 1.67 -1.41
CA SER A 80 4.76 0.38 -1.96
C SER A 80 5.98 -0.46 -2.38
N ASN A 81 5.88 -1.78 -2.27
CA ASN A 81 6.95 -2.74 -2.51
C ASN A 81 7.62 -2.62 -3.89
N HIS A 82 6.87 -2.24 -4.93
CA HIS A 82 7.40 -2.05 -6.28
C HIS A 82 8.25 -0.77 -6.43
N PHE A 83 8.08 0.22 -5.53
CA PHE A 83 8.99 1.37 -5.41
C PHE A 83 10.16 1.08 -4.46
N LEU A 84 9.93 0.27 -3.42
CA LEU A 84 10.91 -0.02 -2.38
C LEU A 84 12.25 -0.52 -2.96
N GLY A 85 12.23 -1.46 -3.92
CA GLY A 85 13.45 -2.06 -4.46
C GLY A 85 14.41 -1.06 -5.12
N LYS A 86 13.88 -0.15 -5.96
CA LYS A 86 14.68 0.91 -6.59
C LYS A 86 15.19 1.92 -5.55
N GLN A 87 14.39 2.22 -4.53
CA GLN A 87 14.76 3.15 -3.46
C GLN A 87 15.85 2.57 -2.53
N ILE A 88 15.81 1.27 -2.23
CA ILE A 88 16.89 0.57 -1.52
C ILE A 88 18.21 0.70 -2.32
N LYS A 89 18.19 0.45 -3.63
CA LYS A 89 19.37 0.60 -4.49
C LYS A 89 19.89 2.03 -4.57
N ALA A 90 19.00 3.02 -4.47
CA ALA A 90 19.38 4.42 -4.40
C ALA A 90 19.94 4.85 -3.02
N GLY A 91 19.93 3.95 -2.03
CA GLY A 91 20.41 4.24 -0.67
C GLY A 91 19.44 5.07 0.17
N ALA A 92 18.15 5.07 -0.17
CA ALA A 92 17.14 5.88 0.51
C ALA A 92 16.83 5.42 1.95
N PHE A 93 17.18 4.18 2.30
CA PHE A 93 16.80 3.55 3.57
C PHE A 93 18.02 3.00 4.31
N GLN A 94 17.93 3.02 5.65
CA GLN A 94 18.83 2.26 6.51
C GLN A 94 18.29 0.85 6.78
N LYS A 95 19.18 -0.08 7.14
CA LYS A 95 18.75 -1.44 7.54
C LYS A 95 18.03 -1.38 8.88
N LEU A 96 16.98 -2.17 9.02
CA LEU A 96 16.27 -2.33 10.27
C LEU A 96 17.11 -3.16 11.26
N ASP A 97 17.14 -2.72 12.52
CA ASP A 97 17.66 -3.51 13.62
C ASP A 97 16.56 -4.46 14.13
N ARG A 98 16.56 -5.69 13.61
CA ARG A 98 15.59 -6.72 13.99
C ARG A 98 15.60 -7.05 15.48
N SER A 99 16.69 -6.77 16.22
CA SER A 99 16.70 -7.01 17.66
C SER A 99 15.76 -6.07 18.44
N GLN A 100 15.35 -4.96 17.83
CA GLN A 100 14.37 -4.02 18.37
C GLN A 100 12.93 -4.34 17.95
N LEU A 101 12.72 -5.30 17.03
CA LEU A 101 11.42 -5.70 16.51
C LEU A 101 11.00 -7.04 17.12
N LYS A 102 10.56 -7.01 18.38
CA LYS A 102 10.16 -8.19 19.16
C LYS A 102 8.96 -8.92 18.56
N ASN A 103 8.13 -8.21 17.81
CA ASN A 103 6.92 -8.74 17.20
C ASN A 103 7.11 -9.21 15.74
N TRP A 104 8.36 -9.26 15.25
CA TRP A 104 8.68 -9.71 13.89
C TRP A 104 8.11 -11.09 13.55
N ASP A 105 8.17 -12.04 14.49
CA ASP A 105 7.74 -13.43 14.28
C ASP A 105 6.21 -13.58 14.13
N ASN A 106 5.44 -12.50 14.26
CA ASN A 106 4.01 -12.51 13.95
C ASN A 106 3.72 -12.42 12.44
N LEU A 107 4.70 -11.97 11.64
CA LEU A 107 4.58 -11.78 10.20
C LEU A 107 4.49 -13.13 9.46
N ASP A 108 3.70 -13.14 8.37
CA ASP A 108 3.56 -14.29 7.49
C ASP A 108 4.87 -14.55 6.72
N ALA A 109 5.49 -15.71 6.99
CA ALA A 109 6.74 -16.11 6.38
C ALA A 109 6.64 -16.35 4.86
N VAL A 110 5.47 -16.75 4.34
CA VAL A 110 5.23 -16.92 2.90
C VAL A 110 5.20 -15.56 2.21
N LEU A 111 4.54 -14.56 2.81
CA LEU A 111 4.51 -13.20 2.27
C LEU A 111 5.89 -12.54 2.36
N LEU A 112 6.60 -12.69 3.50
CA LEU A 112 7.98 -12.23 3.66
C LEU A 112 8.90 -12.80 2.57
N LYS A 113 8.75 -14.10 2.27
CA LYS A 113 9.55 -14.75 1.21
C LYS A 113 9.30 -14.14 -0.16
N ARG A 114 8.05 -13.80 -0.49
CA ARG A 114 7.70 -13.12 -1.76
C ARG A 114 8.31 -11.71 -1.83
N LEU A 115 8.37 -11.01 -0.71
CA LEU A 115 8.93 -9.66 -0.60
C LEU A 115 10.46 -9.57 -0.78
N GLU A 116 11.18 -10.70 -0.64
CA GLU A 116 12.62 -10.75 -0.95
C GLU A 116 12.96 -10.36 -2.39
N ALA A 117 11.98 -10.39 -3.31
CA ALA A 117 12.15 -9.92 -4.68
C ALA A 117 12.51 -8.43 -4.77
N ASN A 118 12.09 -7.63 -3.78
CA ASN A 118 12.35 -6.18 -3.71
C ASN A 118 13.22 -5.79 -2.51
N ASP A 119 13.22 -6.56 -1.42
CA ASP A 119 14.09 -6.37 -0.26
C ASP A 119 14.75 -7.69 0.14
N ALA A 120 15.91 -7.99 -0.44
CA ALA A 120 16.60 -9.26 -0.27
C ALA A 120 16.92 -9.55 1.21
N GLY A 121 16.30 -10.60 1.75
CA GLY A 121 16.41 -10.97 3.15
C GLY A 121 15.60 -10.09 4.11
N ASN A 122 14.66 -9.28 3.61
CA ASN A 122 13.78 -8.35 4.33
C ASN A 122 14.56 -7.45 5.31
N GLN A 123 15.61 -6.79 4.81
CA GLN A 123 16.58 -6.06 5.64
C GLN A 123 16.21 -4.60 5.88
N TYR A 124 15.35 -4.02 5.05
CA TYR A 124 15.11 -2.57 5.01
C TYR A 124 13.68 -2.19 5.37
N ALA A 125 12.71 -3.09 5.18
CA ALA A 125 11.31 -2.78 5.43
C ALA A 125 10.52 -3.93 6.07
N VAL A 126 9.38 -3.57 6.64
CA VAL A 126 8.37 -4.47 7.21
C VAL A 126 7.07 -4.32 6.42
N PRO A 127 6.40 -5.39 5.99
CA PRO A 127 5.10 -5.25 5.34
C PRO A 127 4.05 -4.76 6.35
N TYR A 128 3.29 -3.75 5.98
CA TYR A 128 2.25 -3.14 6.82
C TYR A 128 0.87 -3.66 6.49
N LEU A 129 0.42 -3.35 5.29
CA LEU A 129 -0.87 -3.72 4.74
C LEU A 129 -0.65 -4.15 3.28
N TRP A 130 -1.58 -4.94 2.78
CA TRP A 130 -1.52 -5.47 1.43
C TRP A 130 -2.92 -5.55 0.83
N GLY A 131 -2.94 -5.69 -0.49
CA GLY A 131 -4.16 -5.91 -1.24
C GLY A 131 -3.84 -6.43 -2.62
N THR A 132 -4.83 -6.36 -3.50
CA THR A 132 -4.69 -6.90 -4.85
C THR A 132 -5.11 -5.88 -5.91
N ASN A 133 -4.62 -6.07 -7.13
CA ASN A 133 -5.12 -5.35 -8.30
C ASN A 133 -6.03 -6.26 -9.08
N GLY A 134 -7.31 -5.89 -9.10
CA GLY A 134 -8.39 -6.73 -9.55
C GLY A 134 -9.44 -5.92 -10.27
N ILE A 135 -10.69 -6.36 -10.16
CA ILE A 135 -11.80 -5.79 -10.92
C ILE A 135 -12.86 -5.30 -9.96
N GLY A 136 -13.04 -3.99 -9.89
CA GLY A 136 -14.20 -3.39 -9.23
C GLY A 136 -15.33 -3.18 -10.23
N TYR A 137 -16.56 -3.48 -9.83
CA TYR A 137 -17.69 -3.40 -10.75
C TYR A 137 -19.03 -3.10 -10.07
N ASN A 138 -19.90 -2.42 -10.82
CA ASN A 138 -21.31 -2.23 -10.46
C ASN A 138 -22.10 -3.50 -10.81
N GLU A 139 -22.63 -4.18 -9.79
CA GLU A 139 -23.28 -5.49 -9.96
C GLU A 139 -24.45 -5.46 -10.95
N GLU A 140 -25.33 -4.45 -10.82
CA GLU A 140 -26.54 -4.34 -11.63
C GLU A 140 -26.22 -4.02 -13.09
N LYS A 141 -25.30 -3.08 -13.33
CA LYS A 141 -24.89 -2.70 -14.69
C LYS A 141 -24.14 -3.81 -15.40
N VAL A 142 -23.27 -4.54 -14.69
CA VAL A 142 -22.58 -5.72 -15.24
C VAL A 142 -23.59 -6.82 -15.56
N LYS A 143 -24.53 -7.10 -14.66
CA LYS A 143 -25.59 -8.09 -14.93
C LYS A 143 -26.41 -7.73 -16.16
N ALA A 144 -26.78 -6.45 -16.32
CA ALA A 144 -27.50 -5.99 -17.50
C ALA A 144 -26.67 -6.10 -18.80
N ALA A 145 -25.37 -5.80 -18.76
CA ALA A 145 -24.50 -5.81 -19.94
C ALA A 145 -24.01 -7.22 -20.35
N LEU A 146 -23.69 -8.08 -19.38
CA LEU A 146 -23.05 -9.38 -19.60
C LEU A 146 -23.95 -10.58 -19.28
N GLY A 147 -25.03 -10.39 -18.52
CA GLY A 147 -25.89 -11.50 -18.07
C GLY A 147 -25.27 -12.39 -16.99
N VAL A 148 -24.26 -11.90 -16.27
CA VAL A 148 -23.59 -12.62 -15.18
C VAL A 148 -23.82 -11.90 -13.85
N ASP A 149 -23.96 -12.67 -12.77
CA ASP A 149 -24.15 -12.13 -11.42
C ASP A 149 -22.82 -11.73 -10.75
N LYS A 150 -21.72 -12.38 -11.12
CA LYS A 150 -20.39 -12.13 -10.56
C LYS A 150 -19.31 -12.16 -11.64
N ILE A 151 -18.28 -11.34 -11.45
CA ILE A 151 -17.05 -11.39 -12.25
C ILE A 151 -16.05 -12.29 -11.53
N ASP A 152 -15.41 -13.19 -12.27
CA ASP A 152 -14.38 -14.09 -11.73
C ASP A 152 -13.10 -14.14 -12.58
N SER A 153 -13.01 -13.34 -13.65
CA SER A 153 -11.99 -13.51 -14.69
C SER A 153 -11.61 -12.18 -15.34
N TRP A 154 -10.32 -12.03 -15.64
CA TRP A 154 -9.80 -10.92 -16.44
C TRP A 154 -10.38 -10.85 -17.85
N SER A 155 -10.96 -11.94 -18.36
CA SER A 155 -11.59 -11.99 -19.69
C SER A 155 -12.70 -10.95 -19.88
N VAL A 156 -13.34 -10.46 -18.81
CA VAL A 156 -14.34 -9.40 -18.90
C VAL A 156 -13.75 -8.08 -19.42
N LEU A 157 -12.47 -7.83 -19.15
CA LEU A 157 -11.73 -6.64 -19.59
C LEU A 157 -10.80 -6.92 -20.78
N PHE A 158 -10.25 -8.13 -20.88
CA PHE A 158 -9.21 -8.47 -21.85
C PHE A 158 -9.71 -9.17 -23.11
N GLU A 159 -10.98 -9.57 -23.16
CA GLU A 159 -11.59 -10.12 -24.38
C GLU A 159 -12.58 -9.13 -25.03
N PRO A 160 -12.41 -8.80 -26.32
CA PRO A 160 -13.23 -7.81 -27.03
C PRO A 160 -14.73 -8.05 -26.94
N GLU A 161 -15.19 -9.30 -26.98
CA GLU A 161 -16.61 -9.65 -26.93
C GLU A 161 -17.29 -9.27 -25.61
N ASN A 162 -16.53 -9.22 -24.50
CA ASN A 162 -17.04 -8.86 -23.19
C ASN A 162 -16.95 -7.35 -22.98
N ILE A 163 -15.75 -6.78 -23.12
CA ILE A 163 -15.53 -5.34 -22.87
C ILE A 163 -16.35 -4.46 -23.82
N LYS A 164 -16.62 -4.91 -25.06
CA LYS A 164 -17.51 -4.19 -25.98
C LYS A 164 -18.91 -3.98 -25.40
N LYS A 165 -19.47 -4.97 -24.70
CA LYS A 165 -20.78 -4.85 -24.05
C LYS A 165 -20.71 -3.87 -22.88
N LEU A 166 -19.65 -3.98 -22.08
CA LEU A 166 -19.40 -3.11 -20.93
C LEU A 166 -19.12 -1.65 -21.33
N SER A 167 -18.61 -1.39 -22.54
CA SER A 167 -18.35 -0.03 -23.02
C SER A 167 -19.58 0.88 -23.02
N SER A 168 -20.78 0.29 -23.07
CA SER A 168 -22.05 1.01 -22.95
C SER A 168 -22.29 1.62 -21.56
N CYS A 169 -21.66 1.09 -20.52
CA CYS A 169 -21.81 1.53 -19.14
C CYS A 169 -20.53 2.08 -18.50
N GLY A 170 -19.44 2.19 -19.28
CA GLY A 170 -18.18 2.81 -18.86
C GLY A 170 -17.17 1.81 -18.29
N VAL A 171 -15.94 1.84 -18.82
CA VAL A 171 -14.82 0.97 -18.43
C VAL A 171 -13.57 1.79 -18.17
N ALA A 172 -12.99 1.67 -16.98
CA ALA A 172 -11.77 2.34 -16.58
C ALA A 172 -10.60 1.35 -16.42
N PHE A 173 -9.42 1.76 -16.87
CA PHE A 173 -8.16 1.06 -16.61
C PHE A 173 -7.25 1.97 -15.76
N LEU A 174 -6.42 1.39 -14.90
CA LEU A 174 -5.35 2.13 -14.24
C LEU A 174 -4.44 2.77 -15.29
N ASP A 175 -4.01 4.01 -15.05
CA ASP A 175 -2.98 4.64 -15.88
C ASP A 175 -1.58 4.23 -15.41
N SER A 176 -1.30 2.94 -15.44
CA SER A 176 -0.02 2.38 -14.99
C SER A 176 0.42 1.23 -15.89
N ALA A 177 1.59 1.40 -16.51
CA ALA A 177 2.24 0.34 -17.27
C ALA A 177 2.66 -0.82 -16.37
N ASP A 178 3.08 -0.50 -15.14
CA ASP A 178 3.60 -1.45 -14.15
C ASP A 178 2.49 -2.31 -13.52
N GLU A 179 1.22 -1.91 -13.69
CA GLU A 179 0.06 -2.69 -13.23
C GLU A 179 -0.64 -3.41 -14.37
N MET A 180 -0.95 -2.70 -15.46
CA MET A 180 -1.78 -3.26 -16.53
C MET A 180 -1.03 -4.24 -17.43
N LEU A 181 0.28 -4.07 -17.64
CA LEU A 181 1.05 -5.01 -18.47
C LEU A 181 1.29 -6.34 -17.75
N PRO A 182 1.72 -6.39 -16.47
CA PRO A 182 1.80 -7.65 -15.75
C PRO A 182 0.45 -8.38 -15.64
N ALA A 183 -0.66 -7.65 -15.44
CA ALA A 183 -2.00 -8.24 -15.44
C ALA A 183 -2.33 -8.93 -16.79
N MET A 184 -2.04 -8.26 -17.91
CA MET A 184 -2.20 -8.84 -19.24
C MET A 184 -1.25 -10.04 -19.48
N LEU A 185 0.01 -9.94 -19.05
CA LEU A 185 0.96 -11.06 -19.16
C LEU A 185 0.47 -12.28 -18.38
N ASN A 186 0.02 -12.08 -17.13
CA ASN A 186 -0.57 -13.12 -16.30
C ASN A 186 -1.76 -13.77 -16.99
N TYR A 187 -2.68 -12.97 -17.54
CA TYR A 187 -3.85 -13.45 -18.26
C TYR A 187 -3.47 -14.32 -19.48
N LEU A 188 -2.38 -13.97 -20.17
CA LEU A 188 -1.85 -14.76 -21.29
C LEU A 188 -1.08 -16.02 -20.86
N GLY A 189 -1.02 -16.32 -19.55
CA GLY A 189 -0.24 -17.43 -19.00
C GLY A 189 1.27 -17.21 -19.11
N LEU A 190 1.71 -15.96 -19.22
CA LEU A 190 3.11 -15.56 -19.28
C LEU A 190 3.58 -15.06 -17.89
N ASP A 191 4.89 -15.05 -17.68
CA ASP A 191 5.49 -14.50 -16.47
C ASP A 191 5.11 -13.00 -16.34
N PRO A 192 4.41 -12.58 -15.27
CA PRO A 192 4.08 -11.17 -15.03
C PRO A 192 5.34 -10.28 -14.91
N ASN A 193 6.48 -10.88 -14.56
CA ASN A 193 7.79 -10.25 -14.46
C ASN A 193 8.70 -10.57 -15.68
N SER A 194 8.11 -10.90 -16.83
CA SER A 194 8.86 -11.28 -18.03
C SER A 194 9.91 -10.24 -18.43
N LYS A 195 11.11 -10.72 -18.75
CA LYS A 195 12.19 -9.90 -19.31
C LYS A 195 12.26 -10.00 -20.84
N ASN A 196 11.36 -10.77 -21.45
CA ASN A 196 11.36 -11.07 -22.87
C ASN A 196 10.53 -10.03 -23.66
N PRO A 197 11.14 -9.26 -24.58
CA PRO A 197 10.42 -8.27 -25.38
C PRO A 197 9.28 -8.83 -26.24
N ALA A 198 9.32 -10.12 -26.61
CA ALA A 198 8.27 -10.75 -27.40
C ALA A 198 6.95 -10.88 -26.62
N ASP A 199 7.01 -11.01 -25.30
CA ASP A 199 5.82 -11.14 -24.46
C ASP A 199 5.05 -9.82 -24.40
N TYR A 200 5.76 -8.69 -24.28
CA TYR A 200 5.15 -7.36 -24.33
C TYR A 200 4.51 -7.04 -25.68
N LYS A 201 5.01 -7.60 -26.79
CA LYS A 201 4.34 -7.47 -28.10
C LYS A 201 3.00 -8.21 -28.12
N LYS A 202 2.91 -9.38 -27.48
CA LYS A 202 1.63 -10.12 -27.36
C LYS A 202 0.64 -9.35 -26.48
N ALA A 203 1.11 -8.84 -25.34
CA ALA A 203 0.32 -8.01 -24.43
C ALA A 203 -0.19 -6.74 -25.14
N GLU A 204 0.67 -6.05 -25.88
CA GLU A 204 0.30 -4.89 -26.70
C GLU A 204 -0.81 -5.23 -27.69
N ALA A 205 -0.66 -6.31 -28.47
CA ALA A 205 -1.66 -6.72 -29.45
C ALA A 205 -3.04 -6.98 -28.83
N LYS A 206 -3.08 -7.64 -27.67
CA LYS A 206 -4.34 -7.90 -26.94
C LYS A 206 -4.92 -6.62 -26.34
N LEU A 207 -4.10 -5.77 -25.72
CA LEU A 207 -4.56 -4.49 -25.18
C LEU A 207 -5.08 -3.55 -26.28
N MET A 208 -4.46 -3.54 -27.46
CA MET A 208 -4.91 -2.76 -28.60
C MET A 208 -6.26 -3.24 -29.14
N ALA A 209 -6.57 -4.54 -29.05
CA ALA A 209 -7.87 -5.07 -29.46
C ALA A 209 -9.02 -4.60 -28.55
N VAL A 210 -8.75 -4.39 -27.26
CA VAL A 210 -9.75 -3.91 -26.29
C VAL A 210 -9.76 -2.38 -26.13
N ARG A 211 -8.69 -1.70 -26.54
CA ARG A 211 -8.50 -0.25 -26.41
C ARG A 211 -9.69 0.61 -26.87
N PRO A 212 -10.38 0.33 -27.98
CA PRO A 212 -11.53 1.15 -28.42
C PRO A 212 -12.71 1.15 -27.44
N TYR A 213 -12.76 0.19 -26.51
CA TYR A 213 -13.86 -0.02 -25.56
C TYR A 213 -13.55 0.55 -24.17
N ILE A 214 -12.34 1.06 -23.95
CA ILE A 214 -11.91 1.68 -22.69
C ILE A 214 -12.32 3.16 -22.70
N THR A 215 -13.07 3.59 -21.69
CA THR A 215 -13.54 4.97 -21.53
C THR A 215 -12.39 5.91 -21.21
N TYR A 216 -11.52 5.53 -20.26
CA TYR A 216 -10.34 6.30 -19.91
C TYR A 216 -9.28 5.46 -19.19
N PHE A 217 -8.08 6.04 -19.08
CA PHE A 217 -7.00 5.56 -18.22
C PHE A 217 -6.80 6.58 -17.10
N HIS A 218 -6.99 6.17 -15.85
CA HIS A 218 -6.77 7.01 -14.67
C HIS A 218 -6.65 6.15 -13.42
N SER A 219 -5.78 6.52 -12.49
CA SER A 219 -5.48 5.71 -11.30
C SER A 219 -6.19 6.17 -10.01
N SER A 220 -7.29 6.94 -10.12
CA SER A 220 -8.04 7.39 -8.91
C SER A 220 -9.45 7.92 -9.22
N LYS A 221 -9.65 8.57 -10.38
CA LYS A 221 -10.98 9.03 -10.84
C LYS A 221 -12.05 7.94 -10.79
N TYR A 222 -11.67 6.68 -11.05
CA TYR A 222 -12.59 5.55 -11.08
C TYR A 222 -13.29 5.31 -9.74
N ILE A 223 -12.72 5.75 -8.61
CA ILE A 223 -13.33 5.60 -7.27
C ILE A 223 -14.67 6.36 -7.23
N GLY A 224 -14.63 7.65 -7.57
CA GLY A 224 -15.82 8.51 -7.58
C GLY A 224 -16.80 8.11 -8.68
N ASP A 225 -16.30 7.76 -9.86
CA ASP A 225 -17.14 7.36 -10.99
C ASP A 225 -17.86 6.03 -10.71
N LEU A 226 -17.23 5.04 -10.07
CA LEU A 226 -17.92 3.82 -9.63
C LEU A 226 -18.97 4.14 -8.58
N ALA A 227 -18.62 4.92 -7.55
CA ALA A 227 -19.52 5.27 -6.44
C ALA A 227 -20.79 5.98 -6.92
N ASN A 228 -20.66 6.85 -7.93
CA ASN A 228 -21.78 7.54 -8.55
C ASN A 228 -22.50 6.70 -9.61
N GLY A 229 -21.92 5.58 -10.04
CA GLY A 229 -22.40 4.76 -11.14
C GLY A 229 -22.15 5.36 -12.52
N ASP A 230 -21.20 6.26 -12.70
CA ASP A 230 -20.82 6.83 -14.00
C ASP A 230 -20.06 5.81 -14.88
N ILE A 231 -19.36 4.87 -14.26
CA ILE A 231 -18.79 3.69 -14.91
C ILE A 231 -19.32 2.39 -14.27
N CYS A 232 -19.20 1.27 -14.97
CA CYS A 232 -19.64 -0.03 -14.46
C CYS A 232 -18.51 -0.99 -14.12
N VAL A 233 -17.31 -0.81 -14.68
CA VAL A 233 -16.16 -1.68 -14.39
C VAL A 233 -14.86 -0.87 -14.36
N ALA A 234 -13.98 -1.16 -13.40
CA ALA A 234 -12.63 -0.66 -13.34
C ALA A 234 -11.64 -1.79 -13.04
N ALA A 235 -10.50 -1.82 -13.76
CA ALA A 235 -9.29 -2.43 -13.20
C ALA A 235 -8.72 -1.47 -12.15
N GLY A 236 -8.52 -1.93 -10.91
CA GLY A 236 -8.17 -1.03 -9.81
C GLY A 236 -7.62 -1.74 -8.58
N PHE A 237 -7.13 -0.93 -7.64
CA PHE A 237 -6.63 -1.37 -6.34
C PHE A 237 -7.81 -1.80 -5.46
N SER A 238 -7.67 -2.90 -4.72
CA SER A 238 -8.77 -3.46 -3.90
C SER A 238 -9.42 -2.43 -2.98
N GLY A 239 -8.64 -1.69 -2.19
CA GLY A 239 -9.24 -0.76 -1.25
C GLY A 239 -9.75 0.56 -1.85
N ASP A 240 -9.29 0.95 -3.04
CA ASP A 240 -9.96 2.02 -3.81
C ASP A 240 -11.39 1.59 -4.19
N ILE A 241 -11.59 0.31 -4.52
CA ILE A 241 -12.91 -0.25 -4.81
C ILE A 241 -13.76 -0.37 -3.55
N PHE A 242 -13.17 -0.73 -2.41
CA PHE A 242 -13.87 -0.74 -1.13
C PHE A 242 -14.31 0.67 -0.72
N GLN A 243 -13.46 1.69 -0.91
CA GLN A 243 -13.83 3.09 -0.71
C GLN A 243 -14.98 3.52 -1.63
N ALA A 244 -14.95 3.10 -2.89
CA ALA A 244 -16.04 3.39 -3.83
C ALA A 244 -17.36 2.77 -3.35
N ALA A 245 -17.32 1.52 -2.85
CA ALA A 245 -18.48 0.83 -2.29
C ALA A 245 -19.04 1.54 -1.04
N ALA A 246 -18.17 1.90 -0.08
CA ALA A 246 -18.57 2.62 1.12
C ALA A 246 -19.21 3.98 0.78
N ARG A 247 -18.59 4.77 -0.11
CA ARG A 247 -19.14 6.05 -0.57
C ARG A 247 -20.50 5.90 -1.28
N ALA A 248 -20.69 4.82 -2.03
CA ALA A 248 -21.96 4.53 -2.69
C ALA A 248 -23.08 4.21 -1.68
N GLU A 249 -22.74 3.45 -0.63
CA GLU A 249 -23.65 3.12 0.47
C GLU A 249 -24.03 4.37 1.28
N GLU A 250 -23.04 5.17 1.71
CA GLU A 250 -23.25 6.43 2.43
C GLU A 250 -24.12 7.43 1.66
N ALA A 251 -23.94 7.48 0.33
CA ALA A 251 -24.74 8.35 -0.53
C ALA A 251 -26.20 7.89 -0.69
N GLY A 252 -26.54 6.65 -0.29
CA GLY A 252 -27.90 6.12 -0.33
C GLY A 252 -28.49 6.01 -1.74
N LYS A 253 -27.65 5.95 -2.78
CA LYS A 253 -28.08 5.96 -4.19
C LYS A 253 -28.42 4.57 -4.76
N GLY A 254 -28.30 3.52 -3.94
CA GLY A 254 -28.57 2.13 -4.36
C GLY A 254 -27.53 1.52 -5.29
N VAL A 255 -26.38 2.17 -5.47
CA VAL A 255 -25.28 1.65 -6.29
C VAL A 255 -24.54 0.56 -5.50
N LYS A 256 -24.56 -0.68 -6.00
CA LYS A 256 -23.84 -1.81 -5.41
C LYS A 256 -22.56 -2.09 -6.17
N ILE A 257 -21.44 -1.99 -5.46
CA ILE A 257 -20.11 -2.20 -6.01
C ILE A 257 -19.52 -3.45 -5.36
N ALA A 258 -19.00 -4.34 -6.20
CA ALA A 258 -18.28 -5.53 -5.78
C ALA A 258 -16.84 -5.49 -6.31
N TYR A 259 -15.97 -6.25 -5.67
CA TYR A 259 -14.59 -6.44 -6.07
C TYR A 259 -14.33 -7.93 -6.36
N ALA A 260 -13.58 -8.20 -7.41
CA ALA A 260 -13.18 -9.56 -7.78
C ALA A 260 -11.65 -9.65 -7.93
N ILE A 261 -11.10 -10.68 -7.30
CA ILE A 261 -9.76 -11.21 -7.59
C ILE A 261 -9.90 -12.26 -8.70
N PRO A 262 -9.41 -12.01 -9.93
CA PRO A 262 -9.65 -12.92 -11.03
C PRO A 262 -8.98 -14.29 -10.84
N LYS A 263 -9.62 -15.35 -11.32
CA LYS A 263 -9.21 -16.75 -11.13
C LYS A 263 -7.88 -17.11 -11.81
N GLU A 264 -7.44 -16.31 -12.78
CA GLU A 264 -6.13 -16.42 -13.42
C GLU A 264 -5.00 -15.92 -12.50
N GLY A 265 -5.33 -15.18 -11.44
CA GLY A 265 -4.39 -14.49 -10.57
C GLY A 265 -4.41 -12.97 -10.76
N ALA A 266 -3.87 -12.27 -9.78
CA ALA A 266 -3.82 -10.83 -9.70
C ALA A 266 -2.49 -10.38 -9.09
N ASN A 267 -2.15 -9.10 -9.27
CA ASN A 267 -1.04 -8.52 -8.55
C ASN A 267 -1.36 -8.52 -7.05
N LEU A 268 -0.37 -8.89 -6.24
CA LEU A 268 -0.34 -8.76 -4.80
C LEU A 268 0.69 -7.68 -4.46
N TRP A 269 0.17 -6.50 -4.08
CA TRP A 269 0.99 -5.37 -3.68
C TRP A 269 1.04 -5.28 -2.17
N PHE A 270 2.11 -4.67 -1.67
CA PHE A 270 2.31 -4.44 -0.24
C PHE A 270 2.79 -3.01 -0.04
N ASP A 271 2.25 -2.35 0.97
CA ASP A 271 2.84 -1.13 1.50
C ASP A 271 3.78 -1.48 2.66
N MET A 272 4.96 -0.90 2.61
CA MET A 272 6.14 -1.37 3.34
C MET A 272 6.63 -0.26 4.26
N ILE A 273 6.64 -0.48 5.58
CA ILE A 273 7.20 0.48 6.52
C ILE A 273 8.73 0.40 6.48
N ALA A 274 9.38 1.53 6.21
CA ALA A 274 10.83 1.66 6.13
C ALA A 274 11.33 2.89 6.90
N ILE A 275 12.61 2.87 7.29
CA ILE A 275 13.28 3.99 7.97
C ILE A 275 14.20 4.69 6.95
N PRO A 276 13.98 5.98 6.63
CA PRO A 276 14.88 6.73 5.78
C PRO A 276 16.34 6.71 6.28
N ALA A 277 17.29 6.76 5.35
CA ALA A 277 18.72 6.76 5.67
C ALA A 277 19.15 8.00 6.48
N ASP A 278 18.37 9.08 6.41
CA ASP A 278 18.60 10.35 7.11
C ASP A 278 17.70 10.58 8.34
N ALA A 279 16.97 9.54 8.79
CA ALA A 279 16.11 9.60 9.98
C ALA A 279 16.90 9.97 11.25
N SER A 280 16.33 10.85 12.07
CA SER A 280 16.96 11.34 13.31
C SER A 280 16.54 10.56 14.55
N ASN A 281 15.29 10.10 14.61
CA ASN A 281 14.71 9.42 15.78
C ASN A 281 14.57 7.92 15.51
N VAL A 282 15.70 7.26 15.21
CA VAL A 282 15.71 5.86 14.75
C VAL A 282 15.16 4.89 15.81
N LYS A 283 15.37 5.16 17.10
CA LYS A 283 14.85 4.30 18.18
C LYS A 283 13.33 4.41 18.26
N GLU A 284 12.81 5.63 18.17
CA GLU A 284 11.39 5.93 18.18
C GLU A 284 10.70 5.35 16.94
N ALA A 285 11.35 5.37 15.77
CA ALA A 285 10.90 4.69 14.57
C ALA A 285 10.77 3.17 14.76
N HIS A 286 11.79 2.51 15.34
CA HIS A 286 11.70 1.07 15.63
C HIS A 286 10.60 0.77 16.66
N ALA A 287 10.42 1.63 17.67
CA ALA A 287 9.33 1.48 18.64
C ALA A 287 7.95 1.57 17.98
N PHE A 288 7.77 2.49 17.03
CA PHE A 288 6.53 2.61 16.26
C PHE A 288 6.29 1.39 15.35
N ILE A 289 7.34 0.91 14.65
CA ILE A 289 7.25 -0.30 13.82
C ILE A 289 6.89 -1.52 14.67
N ASP A 290 7.57 -1.74 15.80
CA ASP A 290 7.30 -2.88 16.69
C ASP A 290 5.90 -2.80 17.32
N TYR A 291 5.40 -1.59 17.59
CA TYR A 291 4.02 -1.37 18.04
C TYR A 291 3.00 -1.78 16.98
N LEU A 292 3.20 -1.38 15.72
CA LEU A 292 2.33 -1.79 14.60
C LEU A 292 2.39 -3.29 14.33
N LEU A 293 3.48 -3.99 14.70
CA LEU A 293 3.60 -5.43 14.53
C LEU A 293 2.83 -6.26 15.56
N ARG A 294 2.19 -5.62 16.55
CA ARG A 294 1.36 -6.32 17.53
C ARG A 294 0.04 -6.77 16.91
N PRO A 295 -0.42 -8.01 17.19
CA PRO A 295 -1.64 -8.56 16.58
C PRO A 295 -2.88 -7.68 16.78
N GLU A 296 -3.10 -7.18 17.99
CA GLU A 296 -4.25 -6.36 18.35
C GLU A 296 -4.21 -4.96 17.71
N VAL A 297 -3.02 -4.38 17.55
CA VAL A 297 -2.83 -3.05 16.97
C VAL A 297 -3.12 -3.11 15.47
N ILE A 298 -2.51 -4.05 14.75
CA ILE A 298 -2.70 -4.14 13.30
C ILE A 298 -4.09 -4.67 12.92
N ALA A 299 -4.72 -5.47 13.79
CA ALA A 299 -6.11 -5.86 13.61
C ALA A 299 -7.05 -4.65 13.62
N GLN A 300 -6.87 -3.73 14.58
CA GLN A 300 -7.67 -2.50 14.64
C GLN A 300 -7.44 -1.60 13.42
N VAL A 301 -6.19 -1.50 12.95
CA VAL A 301 -5.90 -0.81 11.68
C VAL A 301 -6.71 -1.43 10.55
N SER A 302 -6.60 -2.74 10.33
CA SER A 302 -7.34 -3.44 9.27
C SER A 302 -8.86 -3.29 9.39
N ASP A 303 -9.41 -3.35 10.61
CA ASP A 303 -10.84 -3.18 10.85
C ASP A 303 -11.34 -1.75 10.56
N SER A 304 -10.46 -0.74 10.69
CA SER A 304 -10.77 0.65 10.35
C SER A 304 -10.64 0.91 8.85
N VAL A 305 -9.58 0.41 8.21
CA VAL A 305 -9.24 0.79 6.82
C VAL A 305 -9.71 -0.22 5.77
N GLY A 306 -10.13 -1.42 6.18
CA GLY A 306 -10.64 -2.46 5.27
C GLY A 306 -9.57 -3.17 4.44
N TYR A 307 -8.29 -3.08 4.84
CA TYR A 307 -7.18 -3.73 4.15
C TYR A 307 -6.63 -4.93 4.94
N ALA A 308 -6.09 -5.90 4.22
CA ALA A 308 -5.46 -7.06 4.83
C ALA A 308 -4.08 -6.68 5.40
N ASN A 309 -3.72 -7.34 6.51
CA ASN A 309 -2.39 -7.22 7.11
C ASN A 309 -1.64 -8.55 7.03
N PRO A 310 -0.29 -8.53 7.10
CA PRO A 310 0.54 -9.73 7.01
C PRO A 310 0.78 -10.40 8.37
N ASN A 311 0.02 -10.06 9.42
CA ASN A 311 0.21 -10.62 10.76
C ASN A 311 -0.70 -11.84 10.96
N THR A 312 -0.08 -13.01 11.08
CA THR A 312 -0.76 -14.31 11.18
C THR A 312 -1.59 -14.49 12.45
N LYS A 313 -1.37 -13.66 13.48
CA LYS A 313 -2.09 -13.69 14.76
C LYS A 313 -3.16 -12.60 14.88
N ALA A 314 -3.14 -11.59 14.01
CA ALA A 314 -4.07 -10.46 14.08
C ALA A 314 -5.54 -10.90 13.94
N GLY A 315 -5.79 -11.97 13.20
CA GLY A 315 -7.14 -12.45 12.96
C GLY A 315 -7.91 -12.91 14.21
N GLU A 316 -7.30 -13.04 15.39
CA GLU A 316 -8.01 -13.27 16.67
C GLU A 316 -8.70 -12.00 17.20
N PHE A 317 -8.23 -10.82 16.77
CA PHE A 317 -8.67 -9.51 17.24
C PHE A 317 -9.52 -8.75 16.21
N MET A 318 -9.58 -9.26 14.97
CA MET A 318 -10.31 -8.63 13.87
C MET A 318 -11.82 -8.89 13.95
N LYS A 319 -12.60 -7.92 13.47
CA LYS A 319 -14.03 -8.12 13.21
C LYS A 319 -14.23 -9.26 12.22
N GLN A 320 -15.22 -10.12 12.51
CA GLN A 320 -15.51 -11.29 11.67
C GLN A 320 -15.84 -10.90 10.22
N GLU A 321 -16.56 -9.79 10.03
CA GLU A 321 -16.94 -9.29 8.70
C GLU A 321 -15.72 -8.96 7.82
N VAL A 322 -14.68 -8.32 8.39
CA VAL A 322 -13.45 -8.00 7.65
C VAL A 322 -12.60 -9.24 7.45
N ARG A 323 -12.43 -10.07 8.49
CA ARG A 323 -11.59 -11.27 8.44
C ARG A 323 -12.11 -12.34 7.49
N THR A 324 -13.43 -12.44 7.31
CA THR A 324 -14.05 -13.49 6.46
C THR A 324 -14.42 -12.99 5.06
N ASP A 325 -14.17 -11.72 4.76
CA ASP A 325 -14.32 -11.19 3.41
C ASP A 325 -13.19 -11.72 2.52
N GLU A 326 -13.51 -12.62 1.59
CA GLU A 326 -12.55 -13.21 0.65
C GLU A 326 -11.96 -12.19 -0.34
N SER A 327 -12.56 -10.99 -0.45
CA SER A 327 -12.00 -9.89 -1.24
C SER A 327 -10.86 -9.17 -0.50
N VAL A 328 -10.83 -9.27 0.84
CA VAL A 328 -9.78 -8.73 1.72
C VAL A 328 -8.79 -9.85 2.07
N TYR A 329 -9.26 -10.97 2.61
CA TYR A 329 -8.49 -12.17 2.96
C TYR A 329 -8.86 -13.35 2.06
N PRO A 330 -8.36 -13.39 0.81
CA PRO A 330 -8.61 -14.50 -0.08
C PRO A 330 -8.12 -15.84 0.46
N PRO A 331 -8.79 -16.96 0.12
CA PRO A 331 -8.36 -18.28 0.50
C PRO A 331 -6.99 -18.62 -0.11
N GLN A 332 -6.26 -19.55 0.52
CA GLN A 332 -4.90 -19.91 0.09
C GLN A 332 -4.78 -20.27 -1.39
N ALA A 333 -5.77 -20.97 -1.95
CA ALA A 333 -5.79 -21.34 -3.36
C ALA A 333 -5.82 -20.13 -4.33
N VAL A 334 -6.32 -18.97 -3.87
CA VAL A 334 -6.26 -17.70 -4.59
C VAL A 334 -4.90 -17.05 -4.36
N LEU A 335 -4.41 -16.98 -3.13
CA LEU A 335 -3.07 -16.46 -2.79
C LEU A 335 -1.94 -17.14 -3.58
N ASP A 336 -2.06 -18.45 -3.82
CA ASP A 336 -1.08 -19.24 -4.59
C ASP A 336 -1.00 -18.82 -6.07
N LYS A 337 -2.02 -18.13 -6.58
CA LYS A 337 -2.06 -17.61 -7.95
C LYS A 337 -1.67 -16.13 -8.06
N LEU A 338 -1.55 -15.44 -6.93
CA LEU A 338 -1.16 -14.04 -6.93
C LEU A 338 0.35 -13.91 -7.18
N TYR A 339 0.75 -12.80 -7.78
CA TYR A 339 2.15 -12.49 -8.06
C TYR A 339 2.55 -11.15 -7.47
N VAL A 340 3.82 -11.03 -7.07
CA VAL A 340 4.41 -9.76 -6.66
C VAL A 340 5.19 -9.18 -7.84
N SER A 341 5.00 -7.89 -8.13
CA SER A 341 5.84 -7.16 -9.09
C SER A 341 7.28 -7.11 -8.60
N ALA A 342 8.21 -7.54 -9.45
CA ALA A 342 9.63 -7.47 -9.20
C ALA A 342 10.23 -6.25 -9.90
N GLU A 343 11.36 -5.76 -9.40
CA GLU A 343 12.12 -4.74 -10.10
C GLU A 343 12.68 -5.27 -11.43
N LEU A 344 12.20 -4.70 -12.54
CA LEU A 344 12.62 -5.09 -13.89
C LEU A 344 13.84 -4.26 -14.37
N PRO A 345 14.70 -4.81 -15.24
CA PRO A 345 15.83 -4.07 -15.78
C PRO A 345 15.39 -2.77 -16.50
N PRO A 346 16.20 -1.68 -16.48
CA PRO A 346 15.82 -0.41 -17.10
C PRO A 346 15.42 -0.49 -18.58
N LYS A 347 15.97 -1.47 -19.32
CA LYS A 347 15.60 -1.73 -20.72
C LYS A 347 14.15 -2.24 -20.85
N VAL A 348 13.71 -3.07 -19.91
CA VAL A 348 12.35 -3.62 -19.86
C VAL A 348 11.37 -2.54 -19.41
N GLN A 349 11.70 -1.75 -18.39
CA GLN A 349 10.89 -0.59 -17.97
C GLN A 349 10.63 0.37 -19.13
N ARG A 350 11.68 0.75 -19.89
CA ARG A 350 11.51 1.59 -21.11
C ARG A 350 10.64 0.94 -22.19
N LEU A 351 10.66 -0.40 -22.29
CA LEU A 351 9.77 -1.12 -23.20
C LEU A 351 8.32 -1.01 -22.72
N MET A 352 8.07 -1.26 -21.44
CA MET A 352 6.75 -1.13 -20.82
C MET A 352 6.18 0.27 -21.00
N THR A 353 6.94 1.32 -20.70
CA THR A 353 6.52 2.72 -20.90
C THR A 353 6.10 2.99 -22.35
N ARG A 354 6.90 2.54 -23.33
CA ARG A 354 6.59 2.74 -24.75
C ARG A 354 5.36 1.96 -25.19
N THR A 355 5.26 0.70 -24.81
CA THR A 355 4.09 -0.15 -25.11
C THR A 355 2.82 0.44 -24.50
N TRP A 356 2.88 0.88 -23.24
CA TRP A 356 1.73 1.49 -22.59
C TRP A 356 1.32 2.83 -23.21
N THR A 357 2.29 3.68 -23.55
CA THR A 357 2.05 4.94 -24.28
C THR A 357 1.31 4.67 -25.59
N LYS A 358 1.73 3.63 -26.32
CA LYS A 358 1.11 3.22 -27.57
C LYS A 358 -0.34 2.77 -27.34
N VAL A 359 -0.58 1.86 -26.39
CA VAL A 359 -1.92 1.42 -25.97
C VAL A 359 -2.82 2.61 -25.63
N LYS A 360 -2.38 3.51 -24.76
CA LYS A 360 -3.16 4.71 -24.39
C LYS A 360 -3.50 5.58 -25.58
N SER A 361 -2.54 5.81 -26.48
CA SER A 361 -2.75 6.64 -27.66
C SER A 361 -3.61 5.98 -28.74
N GLY A 362 -3.78 4.66 -28.70
CA GLY A 362 -4.47 3.89 -29.73
C GLY A 362 -3.77 3.87 -31.10
N LYS A 363 -2.45 4.11 -31.12
CA LYS A 363 -1.61 4.14 -32.33
C LYS A 363 -0.74 2.91 -32.48
#